data_AF-A5DT48-F1
#
_entry.id   AF-A5DT48-F1
#
_cell.length_a   1.000
_cell.length_b   1.000
_cell.length_c   1.000
_cell.angle_alpha   90.00
_cell.angle_beta   90.00
_cell.angle_gamma   90.00
#
_symmetry.space_group_name_H-M   'P 1'
#
loop_
_entity.id
_entity.type
_entity.pdbx_description
1 polymer ?
#
loop_
_entity_poly.entity_id
_entity_poly.type
_entity_poly.pdbx_seq_one_letter_code
_entity_poly.pdbx_strand_id
1 'polypeptide(L)'
;MNENNNEATEAQLFATAVIHWLSEFAQSPMGSESRWTVLMDVDVLYKVFRYFIVGAHASAHTDIDASMNIDVHKHSDTHYSKCQEQNHNTEALIHNLKGTACDKMQHIPTRTLVQIDALNSLLHAHLKAKVQMNALPNLDLYKLVLFKDCKELVHLCQMLLVLGTYTSKEATCGQSYMEFLTEEDKEVITKHNITRNVRMQSHTELGRTFPIQPHSNFQKMGSEPELVHDSTSNKGSHTITEDEYRALKWENEVFEKVIANMSVRKSNSSR
;
A
#
# COMPACT_ATOMS: atom_id res chain seq x y z
N MET A 1 35.19 0.62 16.63
CA MET A 1 33.75 0.64 16.99
C MET A 1 33.24 2.02 16.60
N ASN A 2 32.18 2.18 15.79
CA ASN A 2 31.14 3.21 16.02
C ASN A 2 30.21 3.56 14.85
N GLU A 3 30.50 3.28 13.58
CA GLU A 3 29.56 3.66 12.49
C GLU A 3 28.38 2.67 12.39
N ASN A 4 28.65 1.37 12.25
CA ASN A 4 27.58 0.36 12.11
C ASN A 4 26.64 0.29 13.33
N ASN A 5 27.14 0.59 14.54
CA ASN A 5 26.29 0.61 15.74
C ASN A 5 25.38 1.83 15.78
N ASN A 6 25.83 2.96 15.21
CA ASN A 6 25.04 4.17 15.15
C ASN A 6 23.90 4.03 14.13
N GLU A 7 24.19 3.46 12.96
CA GLU A 7 23.18 3.17 11.93
C GLU A 7 22.10 2.21 12.44
N ALA A 8 22.50 1.14 13.11
CA ALA A 8 21.53 0.20 13.70
C ALA A 8 20.66 0.88 14.76
N THR A 9 21.24 1.75 15.60
CA THR A 9 20.48 2.49 16.63
C THR A 9 19.49 3.46 16.00
N GLU A 10 19.90 4.15 14.95
CA GLU A 10 19.04 5.07 14.19
C GLU A 10 17.87 4.35 13.52
N ALA A 11 18.13 3.20 12.88
CA ALA A 11 17.09 2.36 12.28
C ALA A 11 16.06 1.89 13.32
N GLN A 12 16.52 1.56 14.54
CA GLN A 12 15.65 1.14 15.63
C GLN A 12 14.75 2.29 16.12
N LEU A 13 15.32 3.48 16.32
CA LEU A 13 14.55 4.67 16.71
C LEU A 13 13.50 5.02 15.65
N PHE A 14 13.89 4.97 14.36
CA PHE A 14 12.95 5.23 13.28
C PHE A 14 11.84 4.19 13.21
N ALA A 15 12.17 2.91 13.36
CA ALA A 15 11.17 1.85 13.44
C ALA A 15 10.21 2.05 14.62
N THR A 16 10.73 2.38 15.81
CA THR A 16 9.90 2.69 16.98
C THR A 16 8.95 3.86 16.73
N ALA A 17 9.42 4.97 16.14
CA ALA A 17 8.56 6.10 15.80
C ALA A 17 7.44 5.70 14.81
N VAL A 18 7.75 4.85 13.82
CA VAL A 18 6.75 4.29 12.91
C VAL A 18 5.77 3.36 13.63
N ILE A 19 6.21 2.60 14.65
CA ILE A 19 5.32 1.79 15.48
C ILE A 19 4.34 2.67 16.26
N HIS A 20 4.82 3.75 16.89
CA HIS A 20 3.95 4.69 17.59
C HIS A 20 2.88 5.23 16.64
N TRP A 21 3.28 5.66 15.44
CA TRP A 21 2.34 6.10 14.41
C TRP A 21 1.35 5.02 13.97
N LEU A 22 1.83 3.80 13.73
CA LEU A 22 0.98 2.65 13.38
C LEU A 22 -0.01 2.32 14.50
N SER A 23 0.34 2.54 15.76
CA SER A 23 -0.50 2.17 16.90
C SER A 23 -1.75 3.06 17.05
N GLU A 24 -1.76 4.24 16.42
CA GLU A 24 -2.92 5.15 16.42
C GLU A 24 -4.09 4.65 15.55
N PHE A 25 -3.83 3.69 14.64
CA PHE A 25 -4.87 3.11 13.82
C PHE A 25 -5.76 2.17 14.64
N ALA A 26 -7.08 2.34 14.57
CA ALA A 26 -8.04 1.62 15.42
C ALA A 26 -7.99 0.07 15.32
N GLN A 27 -7.46 -0.48 14.23
CA GLN A 27 -7.25 -1.92 14.04
C GLN A 27 -5.78 -2.25 13.76
N SER A 28 -4.87 -1.44 14.31
CA SER A 28 -3.45 -1.69 14.16
C SER A 28 -3.10 -3.08 14.68
N PRO A 29 -2.29 -3.86 13.94
CA PRO A 29 -1.83 -5.16 14.42
C PRO A 29 -0.76 -5.02 15.53
N MET A 30 -0.40 -3.81 15.92
CA MET A 30 0.68 -3.50 16.86
C MET A 30 0.27 -2.38 17.83
N GLY A 31 0.60 -2.56 19.12
CA GLY A 31 0.47 -1.52 20.15
C GLY A 31 1.69 -0.59 20.20
N SER A 32 1.56 0.57 20.86
CA SER A 32 2.63 1.57 21.00
C SER A 32 3.83 1.05 21.78
N GLU A 33 3.62 0.08 22.67
CA GLU A 33 4.65 -0.62 23.44
C GLU A 33 5.40 -1.72 22.66
N SER A 34 5.03 -1.94 21.39
CA SER A 34 5.63 -2.99 20.56
C SER A 34 7.11 -2.69 20.28
N ARG A 35 7.95 -3.73 20.35
CA ARG A 35 9.37 -3.61 20.03
C ARG A 35 9.56 -3.52 18.52
N TRP A 36 10.50 -2.71 18.04
CA TRP A 36 10.83 -2.56 16.62
C TRP A 36 11.08 -3.90 15.88
N THR A 37 11.57 -4.92 16.58
CA THR A 37 11.84 -6.26 16.02
C THR A 37 10.60 -6.94 15.45
N VAL A 38 9.39 -6.56 15.89
CA VAL A 38 8.15 -7.16 15.37
C VAL A 38 7.90 -6.79 13.91
N LEU A 39 8.47 -5.68 13.41
CA LEU A 39 8.43 -5.32 11.99
C LEU A 39 9.29 -6.24 11.11
N MET A 40 10.06 -7.14 11.71
CA MET A 40 10.82 -8.17 11.00
C MET A 40 10.14 -9.55 11.08
N ASP A 41 8.91 -9.61 11.58
CA ASP A 41 8.09 -10.82 11.66
C ASP A 41 7.15 -10.90 10.45
N VAL A 42 7.14 -12.04 9.77
CA VAL A 42 6.37 -12.22 8.53
C VAL A 42 4.86 -12.14 8.75
N ASP A 43 4.36 -12.61 9.89
CA ASP A 43 2.93 -12.60 10.20
C ASP A 43 2.47 -11.19 10.57
N VAL A 44 3.33 -10.40 11.23
CA VAL A 44 3.07 -8.98 11.52
C VAL A 44 3.05 -8.18 10.22
N LEU A 45 4.06 -8.36 9.36
CA LEU A 45 4.12 -7.69 8.05
C LEU A 45 2.89 -7.99 7.21
N TYR A 46 2.44 -9.25 7.19
CA TYR A 46 1.21 -9.62 6.52
C TYR A 46 0.00 -8.87 7.06
N LYS A 47 -0.19 -8.79 8.37
CA LYS A 47 -1.32 -8.05 8.96
C LYS A 47 -1.27 -6.56 8.61
N VAL A 48 -0.08 -5.94 8.68
CA VAL A 48 0.11 -4.52 8.33
C VAL A 48 -0.18 -4.27 6.85
N PHE A 49 0.39 -5.07 5.95
CA PHE A 49 0.15 -4.93 4.51
C PHE A 49 -1.30 -5.20 4.15
N ARG A 50 -1.92 -6.22 4.74
CA ARG A 50 -3.35 -6.50 4.56
C ARG A 50 -4.20 -5.30 4.99
N TYR A 51 -3.89 -4.71 6.15
CA TYR A 51 -4.60 -3.55 6.67
C TYR A 51 -4.54 -2.36 5.70
N PHE A 52 -3.36 -2.00 5.20
CA PHE A 52 -3.21 -0.84 4.31
C PHE A 52 -3.64 -1.10 2.86
N ILE A 53 -3.34 -2.28 2.30
CA ILE A 53 -3.53 -2.55 0.88
C ILE A 53 -4.95 -3.05 0.60
N VAL A 54 -5.41 -4.02 1.38
CA VAL A 54 -6.72 -4.64 1.16
C VAL A 54 -7.82 -3.84 1.90
N GLY A 55 -7.48 -3.35 3.09
CA GLY A 55 -8.37 -2.61 3.99
C GLY A 55 -8.85 -3.46 5.15
N ALA A 56 -9.10 -2.81 6.28
CA ALA A 56 -9.48 -3.42 7.55
C ALA A 56 -10.75 -4.30 7.49
N HIS A 57 -11.66 -4.00 6.56
CA HIS A 57 -12.98 -4.64 6.42
C HIS A 57 -13.09 -5.63 5.25
N ALA A 58 -12.00 -5.90 4.54
CA ALA A 58 -12.03 -6.83 3.42
C ALA A 58 -12.16 -8.28 3.91
N SER A 59 -13.10 -9.02 3.31
CA SER A 59 -13.34 -10.42 3.66
C SER A 59 -12.10 -11.30 3.40
N ALA A 60 -11.93 -12.33 4.24
CA ALA A 60 -10.78 -13.23 4.21
C ALA A 60 -10.86 -14.28 3.11
N HIS A 61 -10.88 -13.83 1.86
CA HIS A 61 -10.92 -14.70 0.68
C HIS A 61 -10.00 -14.20 -0.45
N THR A 62 -8.82 -13.68 -0.10
CA THR A 62 -7.78 -13.38 -1.10
C THR A 62 -6.83 -14.56 -1.26
N ASP A 63 -6.24 -14.74 -2.45
CA ASP A 63 -5.23 -15.80 -2.71
C ASP A 63 -4.01 -15.71 -1.76
N ILE A 64 -3.79 -14.53 -1.20
CA ILE A 64 -2.74 -14.25 -0.21
C ILE A 64 -3.09 -14.86 1.15
N ASP A 65 -4.37 -14.89 1.51
CA ASP A 65 -4.84 -15.54 2.75
C ASP A 65 -4.58 -17.05 2.70
N ALA A 66 -4.72 -17.67 1.53
CA ALA A 66 -4.36 -19.07 1.31
C ALA A 66 -2.84 -19.29 1.44
N SER A 67 -2.04 -18.38 0.88
CA SER A 67 -0.57 -18.44 0.94
C SER A 67 -0.01 -18.26 2.36
N MET A 68 -0.69 -17.51 3.22
CA MET A 68 -0.32 -17.32 4.63
C MET A 68 -0.71 -18.50 5.53
N ASN A 69 -1.76 -19.25 5.14
CA ASN A 69 -2.29 -20.39 5.87
C ASN A 69 -1.77 -21.75 5.38
N ILE A 70 -0.67 -21.79 4.60
CA ILE A 70 -0.10 -23.04 4.12
C ILE A 70 0.36 -23.90 5.31
N ASP A 71 -0.42 -24.94 5.59
CA ASP A 71 -0.06 -25.99 6.54
C ASP A 71 0.86 -26.99 5.84
N VAL A 72 2.14 -26.99 6.21
CA VAL A 72 3.21 -27.77 5.55
C VAL A 72 3.01 -29.27 5.72
N HIS A 73 2.10 -29.71 6.60
CA HIS A 73 1.84 -31.13 6.83
C HIS A 73 0.86 -31.80 5.84
N LYS A 74 0.31 -31.08 4.84
CA LYS A 74 -0.67 -31.66 3.88
C LYS A 74 -0.31 -31.59 2.40
N HIS A 75 0.85 -31.06 2.04
CA HIS A 75 1.28 -30.97 0.64
C HIS A 75 2.65 -31.59 0.38
N SER A 76 2.84 -32.83 0.86
CA SER A 76 3.67 -33.78 0.12
C SER A 76 2.82 -34.29 -1.06
N ASP A 77 3.28 -33.99 -2.27
CA ASP A 77 2.86 -34.60 -3.53
C ASP A 77 1.47 -34.19 -4.05
N THR A 78 1.41 -33.14 -4.90
CA THR A 78 0.72 -33.12 -6.22
C THR A 78 0.24 -31.75 -6.73
N HIS A 79 0.36 -30.63 -6.00
CA HIS A 79 -0.18 -29.33 -6.48
C HIS A 79 0.81 -28.16 -6.60
N TYR A 80 2.11 -28.43 -6.64
CA TYR A 80 3.15 -27.40 -6.83
C TYR A 80 3.35 -26.94 -8.30
N SER A 81 2.51 -27.38 -9.24
CA SER A 81 2.79 -27.23 -10.69
C SER A 81 2.17 -26.01 -11.36
N LYS A 82 1.31 -25.22 -10.69
CA LYS A 82 0.61 -24.08 -11.32
C LYS A 82 1.07 -22.69 -10.91
N CYS A 83 1.92 -22.57 -9.89
CA CYS A 83 2.56 -21.30 -9.49
C CYS A 83 4.00 -21.15 -10.04
N GLN A 84 4.48 -22.10 -10.86
CA GLN A 84 5.87 -22.14 -11.33
C GLN A 84 6.18 -21.21 -12.51
N GLU A 85 5.19 -20.63 -13.19
CA GLU A 85 5.47 -19.80 -14.37
C GLU A 85 5.99 -18.38 -14.05
N GLN A 86 6.16 -18.00 -12.78
CA GLN A 86 6.75 -16.69 -12.42
C GLN A 86 7.93 -16.73 -11.42
N ASN A 87 8.31 -17.90 -10.87
CA ASN A 87 9.28 -17.97 -9.76
C ASN A 87 10.54 -18.79 -10.04
N HIS A 88 11.26 -18.50 -11.13
CA HIS A 88 12.60 -19.09 -11.37
C HIS A 88 13.69 -18.63 -10.37
N ASN A 89 13.41 -17.63 -9.52
CA ASN A 89 14.36 -17.13 -8.53
C ASN A 89 14.33 -17.85 -7.17
N THR A 90 13.19 -18.42 -6.76
CA THR A 90 13.05 -18.98 -5.40
C THR A 90 13.83 -20.30 -5.26
N GLU A 91 13.81 -21.17 -6.26
CA GLU A 91 14.58 -22.42 -6.28
C GLU A 91 16.09 -22.16 -6.39
N ALA A 92 16.50 -21.16 -7.17
CA ALA A 92 17.89 -20.74 -7.28
C ALA A 92 18.42 -20.14 -5.97
N LEU A 93 17.61 -19.37 -5.23
CA LEU A 93 17.97 -18.83 -3.92
C LEU A 93 18.14 -19.94 -2.87
N ILE A 94 17.25 -20.93 -2.85
CA ILE A 94 17.35 -22.10 -1.96
C ILE A 94 18.60 -22.92 -2.29
N HIS A 95 18.92 -23.09 -3.57
CA HIS A 95 20.13 -23.80 -4.01
C HIS A 95 21.42 -23.03 -3.67
N ASN A 96 21.41 -21.70 -3.82
CA ASN A 96 22.54 -20.85 -3.47
C ASN A 96 22.77 -20.74 -1.96
N LEU A 97 21.70 -20.72 -1.16
CA LEU A 97 21.79 -20.78 0.31
C LEU A 97 22.39 -22.11 0.78
N LYS A 98 22.10 -23.23 0.09
CA LYS A 98 22.71 -24.54 0.37
C LYS A 98 24.19 -24.64 -0.06
N GLY A 99 24.63 -23.82 -1.01
CA GLY A 99 26.00 -23.83 -1.53
C GLY A 99 27.04 -23.10 -0.66
N THR A 100 26.61 -22.19 0.20
CA THR A 100 27.47 -21.48 1.15
C THR A 100 27.44 -22.16 2.51
N ALA A 101 28.29 -23.18 2.67
CA ALA A 101 28.49 -23.89 3.92
C ALA A 101 28.88 -22.94 5.07
N CYS A 102 28.01 -22.86 6.08
CA CYS A 102 28.37 -22.57 7.46
C CYS A 102 27.58 -23.56 8.31
N ASP A 103 28.28 -24.36 9.13
CA ASP A 103 27.80 -25.53 9.91
C ASP A 103 26.72 -25.21 10.97
N LYS A 104 26.05 -24.07 10.86
CA LYS A 104 24.92 -23.65 11.70
C LYS A 104 23.81 -22.99 10.86
N MET A 105 23.56 -23.43 9.63
CA MET A 105 22.37 -23.02 8.89
C MET A 105 21.13 -23.46 9.69
N GLN A 106 20.52 -22.51 10.40
CA GLN A 106 19.15 -22.66 10.88
C GLN A 106 18.31 -23.06 9.67
N HIS A 107 17.65 -24.21 9.78
CA HIS A 107 16.72 -24.68 8.77
C HIS A 107 15.61 -23.64 8.61
N ILE A 108 15.66 -22.86 7.52
CA ILE A 108 14.62 -21.88 7.21
C ILE A 108 13.41 -22.65 6.69
N PRO A 109 12.24 -22.57 7.35
CA PRO A 109 11.05 -23.28 6.89
C PRO A 109 10.64 -22.80 5.49
N THR A 110 10.36 -23.73 4.58
CA THR A 110 9.85 -23.42 3.23
C THR A 110 8.62 -22.52 3.27
N ARG A 111 7.76 -22.70 4.28
CA ARG A 111 6.59 -21.85 4.54
C ARG A 111 6.96 -20.38 4.62
N THR A 112 8.01 -20.03 5.35
CA THR A 112 8.44 -18.64 5.53
C THR A 112 8.86 -18.00 4.21
N LEU A 113 9.55 -18.76 3.34
CA LEU A 113 9.94 -18.27 2.02
C LEU A 113 8.71 -17.99 1.13
N VAL A 114 7.73 -18.89 1.12
CA VAL A 114 6.48 -18.71 0.37
C VAL A 114 5.68 -17.52 0.89
N GLN A 115 5.64 -17.32 2.21
CA GLN A 115 5.00 -16.15 2.81
C GLN A 115 5.70 -14.85 2.39
N ILE A 116 7.04 -14.81 2.38
CA ILE A 116 7.83 -13.66 1.92
C ILE A 116 7.52 -13.35 0.44
N ASP A 117 7.47 -14.35 -0.43
CA ASP A 117 7.13 -14.18 -1.84
C ASP A 117 5.71 -13.61 -2.04
N ALA A 118 4.74 -14.10 -1.25
CA ALA A 118 3.38 -13.59 -1.28
C ALA A 118 3.32 -12.12 -0.85
N LEU A 119 4.07 -11.72 0.19
CA LEU A 119 4.14 -10.33 0.65
C LEU A 119 4.80 -9.41 -0.38
N ASN A 120 5.91 -9.84 -0.98
CA ASN A 120 6.59 -9.10 -2.04
C ASN A 120 5.64 -8.86 -3.22
N SER A 121 4.91 -9.90 -3.63
CA SER A 121 3.94 -9.82 -4.73
C SER A 121 2.80 -8.86 -4.43
N LEU A 122 2.22 -8.93 -3.22
CA LEU A 122 1.17 -8.03 -2.76
C LEU A 122 1.64 -6.57 -2.76
N LEU A 123 2.80 -6.31 -2.14
CA LEU A 123 3.35 -4.96 -2.01
C LEU A 123 3.68 -4.37 -3.39
N HIS A 124 4.36 -5.15 -4.24
CA HIS A 124 4.74 -4.73 -5.58
C HIS A 124 3.51 -4.44 -6.46
N ALA A 125 2.48 -5.30 -6.42
CA ALA A 125 1.25 -5.09 -7.18
C ALA A 125 0.54 -3.78 -6.79
N HIS A 126 0.44 -3.51 -5.48
CA HIS A 126 -0.19 -2.27 -4.98
C HIS A 126 0.61 -1.03 -5.34
N LEU A 127 1.92 -1.04 -5.07
CA LEU A 127 2.78 0.12 -5.33
C LEU A 127 2.88 0.42 -6.83
N LYS A 128 3.00 -0.60 -7.69
CA LYS A 128 3.05 -0.41 -9.15
C LYS A 128 1.78 0.25 -9.69
N ALA A 129 0.62 -0.02 -9.08
CA ALA A 129 -0.66 0.55 -9.48
C ALA A 129 -0.87 2.00 -9.00
N LYS A 130 -0.15 2.45 -7.96
CA LYS A 130 -0.42 3.74 -7.30
C LYS A 130 0.76 4.73 -7.35
N VAL A 131 1.98 4.25 -7.50
CA VAL A 131 3.22 5.03 -7.33
C VAL A 131 4.16 4.83 -8.51
N GLN A 132 4.94 5.86 -8.86
CA GLN A 132 6.08 5.69 -9.76
C GLN A 132 7.22 4.96 -9.03
N MET A 133 7.48 3.71 -9.43
CA MET A 133 8.40 2.79 -8.71
C MET A 133 9.83 3.34 -8.51
N ASN A 134 10.29 4.24 -9.38
CA ASN A 134 11.64 4.81 -9.32
C ASN A 134 11.85 5.73 -8.10
N ALA A 135 10.78 6.13 -7.41
CA ALA A 135 10.85 7.02 -6.25
C ALA A 135 10.95 6.29 -4.91
N LEU A 136 10.80 4.95 -4.90
CA LEU A 136 10.80 4.15 -3.67
C LEU A 136 12.09 3.35 -3.52
N PRO A 137 12.58 3.14 -2.28
CA PRO A 137 13.68 2.23 -2.01
C PRO A 137 13.31 0.82 -2.48
N ASN A 138 14.29 0.03 -2.89
CA ASN A 138 14.06 -1.38 -3.20
C ASN A 138 14.11 -2.17 -1.88
N LEU A 139 12.96 -2.63 -1.40
CA LEU A 139 12.85 -3.42 -0.17
C LEU A 139 13.11 -4.90 -0.45
N ASP A 140 14.09 -5.46 0.23
CA ASP A 140 14.38 -6.90 0.21
C ASP A 140 13.84 -7.57 1.49
N LEU A 141 12.62 -8.12 1.39
CA LEU A 141 11.98 -8.81 2.52
C LEU A 141 12.74 -10.07 2.97
N TYR A 142 13.56 -10.69 2.11
CA TYR A 142 14.38 -11.84 2.52
C TYR A 142 15.47 -11.39 3.48
N LYS A 143 16.19 -10.32 3.14
CA LYS A 143 17.18 -9.69 4.02
C LYS A 143 16.57 -9.19 5.32
N LEU A 144 15.42 -8.53 5.24
CA LEU A 144 14.71 -8.05 6.41
C LEU A 144 14.32 -9.21 7.36
N VAL A 145 13.62 -10.22 6.87
CA VAL A 145 13.00 -11.25 7.72
C VAL A 145 14.01 -12.29 8.17
N LEU A 146 14.88 -12.77 7.27
CA LEU A 146 15.80 -13.88 7.55
C LEU A 146 17.10 -13.39 8.19
N PHE A 147 17.61 -12.23 7.74
CA PHE A 147 18.91 -11.71 8.17
C PHE A 147 18.79 -10.53 9.14
N LYS A 148 17.57 -10.07 9.44
CA LYS A 148 17.29 -8.94 10.37
C LYS A 148 18.06 -7.68 9.98
N ASP A 149 18.17 -7.44 8.67
CA ASP A 149 18.92 -6.33 8.10
C ASP A 149 18.28 -4.98 8.49
N CYS A 150 19.06 -4.12 9.17
CA CYS A 150 18.58 -2.83 9.64
C CYS A 150 18.36 -1.82 8.51
N LYS A 151 19.07 -1.94 7.39
CA LYS A 151 18.87 -1.08 6.22
C LYS A 151 17.53 -1.40 5.56
N GLU A 152 17.21 -2.68 5.44
CA GLU A 152 15.89 -3.08 4.92
C GLU A 152 14.76 -2.72 5.88
N LEU A 153 15.02 -2.65 7.20
CA LEU A 153 14.05 -2.12 8.16
C LEU A 153 13.73 -0.65 7.88
N VAL A 154 14.74 0.17 7.58
CA VAL A 154 14.53 1.57 7.19
C VAL A 154 13.71 1.66 5.90
N HIS A 155 14.02 0.84 4.89
CA HIS A 155 13.26 0.79 3.65
C HIS A 155 11.80 0.38 3.89
N LEU A 156 11.55 -0.61 4.75
CA LEU A 156 10.21 -1.02 5.13
C LEU A 156 9.46 0.14 5.77
N CYS A 157 10.05 0.79 6.78
CA CYS A 157 9.44 1.91 7.48
C CYS A 157 9.08 3.05 6.50
N GLN A 158 9.96 3.36 5.55
CA GLN A 158 9.68 4.32 4.49
C GLN A 158 8.49 3.89 3.60
N MET A 159 8.42 2.61 3.23
CA MET A 159 7.28 2.10 2.47
C MET A 159 5.98 2.13 3.27
N LEU A 160 6.01 1.80 4.57
CA LEU A 160 4.83 1.83 5.43
C LEU A 160 4.27 3.25 5.57
N LEU A 161 5.15 4.25 5.69
CA LEU A 161 4.74 5.66 5.67
C LEU A 161 4.03 5.98 4.36
N VAL A 162 4.61 5.62 3.21
CA VAL A 162 3.97 5.85 1.89
C VAL A 162 2.63 5.13 1.76
N LEU A 163 2.53 3.89 2.25
CA LEU A 163 1.29 3.13 2.27
C LEU A 163 0.22 3.84 3.11
N GLY A 164 0.51 4.10 4.39
CA GLY A 164 -0.47 4.64 5.32
C GLY A 164 -0.75 6.13 5.16
N THR A 165 0.03 6.89 4.40
CA THR A 165 -0.23 8.34 4.18
C THR A 165 -0.64 8.72 2.76
N TYR A 166 -0.44 7.85 1.76
CA TYR A 166 -0.76 8.21 0.35
C TYR A 166 -1.56 7.18 -0.44
N THR A 167 -1.29 5.89 -0.26
CA THR A 167 -1.80 4.89 -1.22
C THR A 167 -2.89 3.99 -0.65
N SER A 168 -2.98 3.88 0.67
CA SER A 168 -4.01 3.10 1.35
C SER A 168 -5.34 3.85 1.44
N LYS A 169 -6.41 3.11 1.76
CA LYS A 169 -7.72 3.70 2.09
C LYS A 169 -7.68 4.56 3.35
N GLU A 170 -6.73 4.30 4.23
CA GLU A 170 -6.52 4.99 5.50
C GLU A 170 -5.56 6.18 5.37
N ALA A 171 -5.22 6.59 4.14
CA ALA A 171 -4.24 7.65 3.88
C ALA A 171 -4.53 8.95 4.64
N THR A 172 -5.78 9.40 4.65
CA THR A 172 -6.19 10.61 5.38
C THR A 172 -5.97 10.46 6.88
N CYS A 173 -6.38 9.32 7.45
CA CYS A 173 -6.16 9.01 8.86
C CYS A 173 -4.67 8.96 9.18
N GLY A 174 -3.86 8.28 8.37
CA GLY A 174 -2.43 8.20 8.57
C GLY A 174 -1.72 9.56 8.49
N GLN A 175 -2.18 10.47 7.63
CA GLN A 175 -1.67 11.85 7.62
C GLN A 175 -2.03 12.59 8.92
N SER A 176 -3.29 12.52 9.37
CA SER A 176 -3.72 13.14 10.63
C SER A 176 -3.00 12.55 11.83
N TYR A 177 -2.74 11.24 11.85
CA TYR A 177 -2.08 10.57 12.96
C TYR A 177 -0.63 11.01 13.17
N MET A 178 0.03 11.59 12.16
CA MET A 178 1.34 12.21 12.34
C MET A 178 1.32 13.39 13.33
N GLU A 179 0.18 14.07 13.48
CA GLU A 179 0.07 15.25 14.34
C GLU A 179 0.11 14.90 15.84
N PHE A 180 -0.34 13.68 16.19
CA PHE A 180 -0.43 13.20 17.57
C PHE A 180 0.87 12.56 18.08
N LEU A 181 1.86 12.39 17.20
CA LEU A 181 3.17 11.91 17.60
C LEU A 181 3.90 12.91 18.49
N THR A 182 4.83 12.39 19.28
CA THR A 182 5.79 13.24 20.00
C THR A 182 6.67 14.02 19.01
N GLU A 183 7.19 15.18 19.42
CA GLU A 183 8.10 15.95 18.56
C GLU A 183 9.37 15.15 18.20
N GLU A 184 9.84 14.33 19.13
CA GLU A 184 10.97 13.41 18.92
C GLU A 184 10.67 12.40 17.79
N ASP A 185 9.51 11.75 17.82
CA ASP A 185 9.09 10.82 16.76
C ASP A 185 8.90 11.53 15.42
N LYS A 186 8.31 12.74 15.43
CA LYS A 186 8.12 13.56 14.22
C LYS A 186 9.46 13.93 13.58
N GLU A 187 10.45 14.32 14.37
CA GLU A 187 11.79 14.65 13.88
C GLU A 187 12.47 13.44 13.22
N VAL A 188 12.41 12.29 13.89
CA VAL A 188 13.00 11.04 13.39
C VAL A 188 12.33 10.58 12.10
N ILE A 189 10.99 10.63 12.04
CA ILE A 189 10.23 10.31 10.81
C ILE A 189 10.59 11.29 9.70
N THR A 190 10.59 12.60 9.98
CA THR A 190 10.87 13.63 8.98
C THR A 190 12.27 13.48 8.37
N LYS A 191 13.27 13.10 9.19
CA LYS A 191 14.63 12.83 8.73
C LYS A 191 14.70 11.71 7.68
N HIS A 192 13.87 10.68 7.83
CA HIS A 192 13.86 9.49 6.97
C HIS A 192 12.76 9.52 5.90
N ASN A 193 11.90 10.53 5.90
CA ASN A 193 10.71 10.56 5.06
C ASN A 193 11.06 10.82 3.58
N ILE A 194 10.91 9.79 2.76
CA ILE A 194 11.14 9.85 1.31
C ILE A 194 9.97 10.47 0.53
N THR A 195 8.86 10.72 1.20
CA THR A 195 7.59 11.15 0.60
C THR A 195 7.71 12.36 -0.32
N ARG A 196 8.65 13.28 -0.07
CA ARG A 196 8.90 14.45 -0.93
C ARG A 196 9.24 14.06 -2.38
N ASN A 197 9.77 12.86 -2.59
CA ASN A 197 10.18 12.35 -3.89
C ASN A 197 9.11 11.47 -4.55
N VAL A 198 8.05 11.09 -3.82
CA VAL A 198 7.06 10.12 -4.31
C VAL A 198 5.99 10.83 -5.13
N ARG A 199 6.03 10.63 -6.46
CA ARG A 199 5.00 11.11 -7.37
C ARG A 199 3.89 10.06 -7.52
N MET A 200 2.69 10.41 -7.08
CA MET A 200 1.50 9.56 -7.25
C MET A 200 1.13 9.45 -8.72
N GLN A 201 0.67 8.26 -9.14
CA GLN A 201 0.03 8.11 -10.44
C GLN A 201 -1.36 8.75 -10.35
N SER A 202 -1.61 9.78 -11.17
CA SER A 202 -2.90 10.48 -11.19
C SER A 202 -3.99 9.56 -11.75
N HIS A 203 -4.72 8.89 -10.87
CA HIS A 203 -6.01 8.30 -11.19
C HIS A 203 -7.11 9.24 -10.72
N THR A 204 -7.86 9.79 -11.67
CA THR A 204 -9.06 10.60 -11.45
C THR A 204 -10.14 9.72 -10.81
N GLU A 205 -10.18 9.63 -9.49
CA GLU A 205 -11.24 8.93 -8.75
C GLU A 205 -12.15 9.95 -8.04
N LEU A 206 -13.45 9.84 -8.33
CA LEU A 206 -14.56 10.70 -7.93
C LEU A 206 -14.61 10.98 -6.42
N GLY A 207 -14.49 12.25 -6.06
CA GLY A 207 -14.83 12.73 -4.72
C GLY A 207 -16.33 12.65 -4.45
N ARG A 208 -16.72 11.85 -3.45
CA ARG A 208 -17.96 12.06 -2.71
C ARG A 208 -17.65 12.98 -1.54
N THR A 209 -18.11 14.22 -1.59
CA THR A 209 -18.22 15.07 -0.39
C THR A 209 -19.67 15.48 -0.21
N PHE A 210 -20.27 14.99 0.86
CA PHE A 210 -21.50 15.54 1.42
C PHE A 210 -21.20 16.91 2.04
N PRO A 211 -22.03 17.94 1.86
CA PRO A 211 -21.82 19.22 2.51
C PRO A 211 -22.30 19.14 3.97
N ILE A 212 -21.36 19.22 4.92
CA ILE A 212 -21.63 19.61 6.30
C ILE A 212 -21.54 21.15 6.33
N GLN A 213 -22.67 21.83 6.50
CA GLN A 213 -22.67 23.27 6.78
C GLN A 213 -22.47 23.50 8.29
N PRO A 214 -21.52 24.35 8.71
CA PRO A 214 -21.47 24.85 10.07
C PRO A 214 -22.41 26.06 10.22
N HIS A 215 -23.51 25.89 10.96
CA HIS A 215 -24.30 27.01 11.45
C HIS A 215 -23.66 27.58 12.72
N SER A 216 -23.19 28.83 12.66
CA SER A 216 -22.99 29.67 13.84
C SER A 216 -23.62 31.05 13.60
N ASN A 217 -24.64 31.34 14.40
CA ASN A 217 -25.39 32.58 14.47
C ASN A 217 -24.53 33.76 14.95
N PHE A 218 -24.79 35.00 14.48
CA PHE A 218 -25.21 36.16 15.29
C PHE A 218 -25.43 37.44 14.44
N GLN A 219 -26.67 37.96 14.47
CA GLN A 219 -27.20 39.34 14.31
C GLN A 219 -26.43 40.43 13.52
N LYS A 220 -27.11 41.15 12.58
CA LYS A 220 -27.79 42.46 12.81
C LYS A 220 -28.44 43.04 11.54
N MET A 221 -29.61 43.67 11.75
CA MET A 221 -30.46 44.56 10.94
C MET A 221 -29.98 45.13 9.57
N GLY A 222 -30.92 45.18 8.61
CA GLY A 222 -31.32 46.45 7.97
C GLY A 222 -31.12 46.61 6.46
N SER A 223 -32.26 46.71 5.75
CA SER A 223 -32.50 47.53 4.54
C SER A 223 -31.98 47.03 3.16
N GLU A 224 -32.93 46.65 2.30
CA GLU A 224 -32.89 46.76 0.82
C GLU A 224 -33.08 48.24 0.38
N PRO A 225 -32.94 48.64 -0.92
CA PRO A 225 -32.60 47.88 -2.14
C PRO A 225 -31.59 48.59 -3.10
N GLU A 226 -31.41 47.97 -4.28
CA GLU A 226 -30.98 48.53 -5.60
C GLU A 226 -29.54 48.31 -6.13
N LEU A 227 -29.48 47.41 -7.13
CA LEU A 227 -28.98 47.57 -8.51
C LEU A 227 -27.49 47.87 -8.82
N VAL A 228 -26.91 46.89 -9.53
CA VAL A 228 -26.13 46.98 -10.79
C VAL A 228 -24.61 46.68 -10.77
N HIS A 229 -24.27 45.80 -11.72
CA HIS A 229 -22.99 45.47 -12.36
C HIS A 229 -22.00 44.53 -11.66
N ASP A 230 -22.22 43.24 -11.93
CA ASP A 230 -21.21 42.19 -11.89
C ASP A 230 -20.08 42.45 -12.89
N SER A 231 -18.85 42.33 -12.40
CA SER A 231 -17.64 42.15 -13.18
C SER A 231 -16.76 41.17 -12.43
N THR A 232 -16.83 39.88 -12.77
CA THR A 232 -15.76 38.93 -12.41
C THR A 232 -15.43 37.99 -13.55
N SER A 233 -14.23 38.22 -14.06
CA SER A 233 -13.46 37.40 -14.98
C SER A 233 -13.22 35.99 -14.43
N ASN A 234 -13.90 35.02 -15.04
CA ASN A 234 -13.36 33.80 -15.66
C ASN A 234 -12.35 32.92 -14.89
N LYS A 235 -12.77 31.66 -14.60
CA LYS A 235 -11.99 30.46 -14.96
C LYS A 235 -12.86 29.18 -14.92
N GLY A 236 -13.40 28.83 -16.10
CA GLY A 236 -13.43 27.45 -16.60
C GLY A 236 -14.48 26.48 -16.04
N SER A 237 -15.77 26.77 -16.19
CA SER A 237 -16.79 25.72 -16.23
C SER A 237 -16.86 25.18 -17.66
N HIS A 238 -16.29 24.00 -17.92
CA HIS A 238 -16.54 23.31 -19.17
C HIS A 238 -17.84 22.52 -19.04
N THR A 239 -18.92 23.11 -19.54
CA THR A 239 -20.17 22.40 -19.80
C THR A 239 -19.96 21.53 -21.03
N ILE A 240 -20.12 20.22 -20.88
CA ILE A 240 -20.10 19.27 -22.00
C ILE A 240 -21.17 19.71 -22.99
N THR A 241 -20.75 19.93 -24.23
CA THR A 241 -21.67 20.29 -25.31
C THR A 241 -22.51 19.09 -25.71
N GLU A 242 -23.70 19.33 -26.22
CA GLU A 242 -24.61 18.27 -26.68
C GLU A 242 -23.94 17.36 -27.74
N ASP A 243 -23.03 17.91 -28.55
CA ASP A 243 -22.29 17.14 -29.55
C ASP A 243 -21.21 16.24 -28.92
N GLU A 244 -20.53 16.70 -27.87
CA GLU A 244 -19.60 15.86 -27.08
C GLU A 244 -20.34 14.74 -26.35
N TYR A 245 -21.54 15.03 -25.83
CA TYR A 245 -22.40 14.01 -25.23
C TYR A 245 -22.86 12.96 -26.25
N ARG A 246 -23.22 13.36 -27.47
CA ARG A 246 -23.57 12.42 -28.54
C ARG A 246 -22.38 11.59 -29.00
N ALA A 247 -21.19 12.18 -29.09
CA ALA A 247 -19.96 11.45 -29.42
C ALA A 247 -19.66 10.37 -28.37
N LEU A 248 -19.74 10.73 -27.08
CA LEU A 248 -19.58 9.79 -25.97
C LEU A 248 -20.60 8.67 -26.00
N LYS A 249 -21.87 8.99 -26.31
CA LYS A 249 -22.93 7.98 -26.42
C LYS A 249 -22.66 7.01 -27.58
N TRP A 250 -22.22 7.52 -28.73
CA TRP A 250 -21.87 6.70 -29.87
C TRP A 250 -20.68 5.77 -29.57
N GLU A 251 -19.63 6.27 -28.93
CA GLU A 251 -18.48 5.44 -28.52
C GLU A 251 -18.91 4.30 -27.60
N ASN A 252 -19.79 4.59 -26.64
CA ASN A 252 -20.29 3.59 -25.70
C ASN A 252 -21.10 2.50 -26.43
N GLU A 253 -21.93 2.88 -27.40
CA GLU A 253 -22.66 1.93 -28.24
C GLU A 253 -21.75 1.05 -29.11
N VAL A 254 -20.59 1.57 -29.54
CA VAL A 254 -19.57 0.79 -30.26
C VAL A 254 -18.90 -0.23 -29.32
N PHE A 255 -18.53 0.17 -28.11
CA PHE A 255 -17.92 -0.73 -27.12
C PHE A 255 -18.86 -1.87 -26.73
N GLU A 256 -20.13 -1.59 -26.49
CA GLU A 256 -21.13 -2.61 -26.17
C GLU A 256 -21.30 -3.64 -27.30
N LYS A 257 -21.28 -3.19 -28.56
CA LYS A 257 -21.32 -4.10 -29.72
C LYS A 257 -20.07 -4.98 -29.81
N VAL A 258 -18.89 -4.45 -29.47
CA VAL A 258 -17.64 -5.22 -29.44
C VAL A 258 -17.67 -6.27 -28.33
N ILE A 259 -18.13 -5.90 -27.12
CA ILE A 259 -18.26 -6.80 -25.97
C ILE A 259 -19.26 -7.92 -26.26
N ALA A 260 -20.42 -7.58 -26.84
CA ALA A 260 -21.42 -8.56 -27.25
C ALA A 260 -20.85 -9.55 -28.29
N ASN A 261 -20.13 -9.05 -29.30
CA ASN A 261 -19.52 -9.90 -30.32
C ASN A 261 -18.41 -10.82 -29.77
N MET A 262 -17.63 -10.36 -28.78
CA MET A 262 -16.65 -11.20 -28.10
C MET A 262 -17.31 -12.28 -27.25
N SER A 263 -18.44 -11.96 -26.63
CA SER A 263 -19.22 -12.91 -25.82
C SER A 263 -19.85 -14.01 -26.69
N VAL A 264 -20.34 -13.67 -27.89
CA VAL A 264 -20.89 -14.62 -28.87
C VAL A 264 -19.80 -15.51 -29.49
N ARG A 265 -18.58 -15.01 -29.68
CA ARG A 265 -17.45 -15.84 -30.17
C ARG A 265 -16.98 -16.86 -29.14
N LYS A 266 -17.10 -16.56 -27.85
CA LYS A 266 -16.70 -17.46 -26.74
C LYS A 266 -17.63 -18.68 -26.63
N SER A 267 -18.92 -18.51 -26.93
CA SER A 267 -19.91 -19.59 -26.93
C SER A 267 -19.86 -20.48 -28.18
N ASN A 268 -19.36 -19.98 -29.32
CA ASN A 268 -19.20 -20.78 -30.55
C ASN A 268 -17.86 -21.52 -30.64
N SER A 269 -16.85 -21.14 -29.85
CA SER A 269 -15.54 -21.83 -29.77
C SER A 269 -15.54 -23.05 -28.83
N SER A 270 -16.67 -23.36 -28.19
CA SER A 270 -16.82 -24.46 -27.23
C SER A 270 -17.71 -25.60 -27.75
N ARG A 271 -17.84 -25.72 -29.08
CA ARG A 271 -18.50 -26.85 -29.76
C ARG A 271 -17.52 -27.56 -30.68
#